data_AF-A0A914PVE0-F1
#
_entry.id   AF-A0A914PVE0-F1
#
_cell.length_a   1.000
_cell.length_b   1.000
_cell.length_c   1.000
_cell.angle_alpha   90.00
_cell.angle_beta   90.00
_cell.angle_gamma   90.00
#
_symmetry.space_group_name_H-M   'P 1'
#
loop_
_entity.id
_entity.type
_entity.pdbx_description
1 polymer ?
#
loop_
_entity_poly.entity_id
_entity_poly.type
_entity_poly.pdbx_seq_one_letter_code
_entity_poly.pdbx_strand_id
1 'polypeptide(L)'
;MNWVLFCCFTFVLYGKGISRSVISSGLPEAVEDFANPRDKLLHVHTVWRHGERNPSHLFPINDLNNASVFVGGLGQLTKNGVKQLHTLGRNFQTKYVQNLKFLNPDNINSEIYARSTDPDRALISAMSFFSGLLTNDSTNNPPFFKFAPVPIHSQAPADDPLQFLTFECQRKNQLWDIVHRSNAIQTLLNNSDALLDEFAEYFKVEMNFNQISAIYDTVFFEDK
;
A
#
# COMPACT_ATOMS: atom_id res chain seq x y z
N MET A 1 14.89 13.88 11.12
CA MET A 1 14.40 12.56 10.66
C MET A 1 12.93 12.48 11.04
N ASN A 2 12.07 13.11 10.23
CA ASN A 2 10.65 13.30 10.54
C ASN A 2 9.83 12.26 9.80
N TRP A 3 9.14 11.41 10.55
CA TRP A 3 8.20 10.42 10.04
C TRP A 3 6.89 11.12 9.65
N VAL A 4 6.60 11.21 8.36
CA VAL A 4 5.30 11.70 7.86
C VAL A 4 4.36 10.51 7.69
N LEU A 5 3.18 10.69 8.27
CA LEU A 5 2.07 9.77 8.40
C LEU A 5 1.69 9.10 7.06
N PHE A 6 1.98 7.79 6.92
CA PHE A 6 1.35 6.98 5.88
C PHE A 6 -0.09 6.68 6.32
N CYS A 7 -1.07 7.15 5.54
CA CYS A 7 -2.46 6.67 5.62
C CYS A 7 -2.51 5.18 5.22
N CYS A 8 -2.23 4.30 6.18
CA CYS A 8 -2.64 2.90 6.16
C CYS A 8 -3.93 2.80 6.97
N PHE A 9 -5.09 2.78 6.31
CA PHE A 9 -6.33 2.41 6.98
C PHE A 9 -6.43 0.88 7.01
N THR A 10 -5.97 0.26 8.10
CA THR A 10 -6.31 -1.11 8.46
C THR A 10 -7.72 -1.14 9.05
N PHE A 11 -8.69 -1.64 8.30
CA PHE A 11 -9.99 -2.02 8.88
C PHE A 11 -9.84 -3.39 9.58
N VAL A 12 -9.91 -3.39 10.91
CA VAL A 12 -10.05 -4.60 11.73
C VAL A 12 -11.54 -4.85 11.95
N LEU A 13 -12.08 -5.92 11.36
CA LEU A 13 -13.45 -6.37 11.66
C LEU A 13 -13.42 -7.31 12.87
N TYR A 14 -14.17 -6.94 13.91
CA TYR A 14 -14.36 -7.73 15.13
C TYR A 14 -15.34 -8.88 14.89
N GLY A 15 -14.86 -10.11 15.00
CA GLY A 15 -15.67 -11.30 15.27
C GLY A 15 -15.45 -11.73 16.72
N LYS A 16 -16.53 -12.07 17.44
CA LYS A 16 -16.43 -12.61 18.81
C LYS A 16 -15.70 -13.95 18.81
N GLY A 17 -14.44 -13.90 19.21
CA GLY A 17 -13.49 -15.00 19.36
C GLY A 17 -12.12 -14.33 19.37
N ILE A 18 -11.30 -14.54 20.40
CA ILE A 18 -10.11 -13.72 20.69
C ILE A 18 -9.25 -13.55 19.42
N SER A 19 -9.42 -12.43 18.75
CA SER A 19 -8.67 -12.04 17.56
C SER A 19 -7.69 -10.98 18.01
N ARG A 20 -6.39 -11.32 18.00
CA ARG A 20 -5.33 -10.42 18.43
C ARG A 20 -4.64 -9.88 17.18
N SER A 21 -4.88 -8.61 16.87
CA SER A 21 -4.24 -7.92 15.77
C SER A 21 -2.77 -7.61 16.12
N VAL A 22 -1.83 -8.08 15.29
CA VAL A 22 -0.43 -7.67 15.37
C VAL A 22 -0.17 -6.66 14.26
N ILE A 23 0.03 -5.39 14.63
CA ILE A 23 0.44 -4.33 13.70
C ILE A 23 1.97 -4.34 13.69
N SER A 24 2.58 -4.79 12.59
CA SER A 24 4.03 -4.69 12.38
C SER A 24 4.32 -3.43 11.57
N SER A 25 4.66 -2.34 12.25
CA SER A 25 5.17 -1.12 11.65
C SER A 25 6.70 -1.14 11.61
N GLY A 26 7.29 -2.01 10.78
CA GLY A 26 8.67 -1.85 10.25
C GLY A 26 9.86 -1.62 11.19
N LEU A 27 9.71 -1.67 12.52
CA LEU A 27 10.79 -1.54 13.50
C LEU A 27 11.07 -2.90 14.15
N PRO A 28 12.35 -3.26 14.42
CA PRO A 28 12.70 -4.45 15.18
C PRO A 28 12.52 -4.15 16.68
N GLU A 29 11.29 -3.85 17.10
CA GLU A 29 10.92 -3.99 18.50
C GLU A 29 10.38 -5.41 18.68
N ALA A 30 11.00 -6.13 19.61
CA ALA A 30 10.61 -7.46 20.02
C ALA A 30 9.11 -7.45 20.31
N VAL A 31 8.33 -8.06 19.41
CA VAL A 31 7.00 -8.53 19.76
C VAL A 31 7.26 -9.60 20.79
N GLU A 32 7.18 -9.24 22.08
CA GLU A 32 7.21 -10.23 23.15
C GLU A 32 6.10 -11.25 22.85
N ASP A 33 6.54 -12.50 22.69
CA ASP A 33 5.70 -13.61 22.31
C ASP A 33 4.84 -13.99 23.52
N PHE A 34 3.73 -13.27 23.70
CA PHE A 34 2.70 -13.58 24.70
C PHE A 34 1.84 -14.78 24.27
N ALA A 35 2.26 -15.58 23.30
CA ALA A 35 1.51 -16.75 22.85
C ALA A 35 1.62 -17.86 23.91
N ASN A 36 0.47 -18.34 24.39
CA ASN A 36 0.46 -19.59 25.13
C ASN A 36 0.94 -20.69 24.16
N PRO A 37 1.85 -21.61 24.55
CA PRO A 37 2.31 -22.69 23.67
C PRO A 37 1.20 -23.58 23.10
N ARG A 38 -0.02 -23.49 23.64
CA ARG A 38 -1.21 -24.19 23.14
C ARG A 38 -2.03 -23.40 22.11
N ASP A 39 -1.76 -22.11 21.94
CA ASP A 39 -2.50 -21.27 21.01
C ASP A 39 -2.13 -21.64 19.57
N LYS A 40 -3.17 -21.80 18.75
CA LYS A 40 -3.03 -22.14 17.33
C LYS A 40 -3.44 -20.96 16.48
N LEU A 41 -2.58 -20.57 15.54
CA LEU A 41 -2.96 -19.61 14.49
C LEU A 41 -4.03 -20.24 13.61
N LEU A 42 -5.20 -19.59 13.53
CA LEU A 42 -6.33 -20.08 12.73
C LEU A 42 -6.55 -19.28 11.44
N HIS A 43 -6.21 -17.98 11.45
CA HIS A 43 -6.47 -17.10 10.33
C HIS A 43 -5.51 -15.90 10.35
N VAL A 44 -5.12 -15.44 9.17
CA VAL A 44 -4.32 -14.23 8.97
C VAL A 44 -5.00 -13.38 7.91
N HIS A 45 -5.34 -12.15 8.27
CA HIS A 45 -5.79 -11.13 7.32
C HIS A 45 -4.74 -10.02 7.31
N THR A 46 -4.28 -9.65 6.11
CA THR A 46 -3.19 -8.71 5.93
C THR A 46 -3.54 -7.72 4.82
N VAL A 47 -3.14 -6.47 5.04
CA VAL A 47 -3.30 -5.36 4.10
C VAL A 47 -1.97 -4.65 4.03
N TRP A 48 -1.47 -4.44 2.83
CA TRP A 48 -0.21 -3.74 2.59
C TRP A 48 -0.38 -2.73 1.46
N ARG A 49 0.46 -1.69 1.49
CA ARG A 49 0.56 -0.74 0.39
C ARG A 49 1.37 -1.37 -0.75
N HIS A 50 1.13 -0.89 -1.97
CA HIS A 50 2.00 -1.15 -3.11
C HIS A 50 3.47 -0.79 -2.80
N GLY A 51 4.40 -1.34 -3.57
CA GLY A 51 5.83 -1.02 -3.45
C GLY A 51 6.15 0.38 -3.95
N GLU A 52 7.43 0.75 -3.91
CA GLU A 52 7.90 1.97 -4.53
C GLU A 52 7.41 2.10 -5.99
N ARG A 53 6.95 3.30 -6.33
CA ARG A 53 6.44 3.66 -7.65
C ARG A 53 7.06 4.96 -8.12
N ASN A 54 6.92 5.28 -9.40
CA ASN A 54 7.17 6.61 -9.95
C ASN A 54 6.10 7.62 -9.44
N PRO A 55 6.32 8.94 -9.57
CA PRO A 55 5.31 9.96 -9.26
C PRO A 55 3.99 9.67 -9.96
N SER A 56 2.87 9.91 -9.31
CA SER A 56 1.55 9.71 -9.94
C SER A 56 1.25 10.79 -10.98
N HIS A 57 1.78 11.98 -10.75
CA HIS A 57 1.68 13.15 -11.62
C HIS A 57 3.02 13.89 -11.61
N LEU A 58 3.25 14.69 -12.65
CA LEU A 58 4.29 15.71 -12.63
C LEU A 58 3.70 16.99 -12.04
N PHE A 59 4.53 17.76 -11.35
CA PHE A 59 4.11 19.03 -10.80
C PHE A 59 5.29 19.99 -10.68
N PRO A 60 5.17 21.25 -11.16
CA PRO A 60 4.08 21.86 -11.94
C PRO A 60 4.31 21.74 -13.46
N ILE A 61 3.52 22.44 -14.29
CA ILE A 61 3.63 22.50 -15.77
C ILE A 61 5.05 22.82 -16.29
N ASN A 62 5.89 23.46 -15.47
CA ASN A 62 7.26 23.85 -15.80
C ASN A 62 8.33 22.89 -15.23
N ASP A 63 7.93 21.69 -14.82
CA ASP A 63 8.85 20.65 -14.38
C ASP A 63 9.93 20.38 -15.45
N LEU A 64 11.19 20.36 -15.03
CA LEU A 64 12.34 20.09 -15.90
C LEU A 64 12.33 18.64 -16.38
N ASN A 65 11.73 17.75 -15.60
CA ASN A 65 11.57 16.36 -15.93
C ASN A 65 10.26 16.15 -16.69
N ASN A 66 10.34 15.28 -17.70
CA ASN A 66 9.16 14.80 -18.40
C ASN A 66 8.87 13.35 -17.98
N ALA A 67 7.66 12.88 -18.30
CA ALA A 67 7.22 11.54 -17.94
C ALA A 67 8.14 10.42 -18.49
N SER A 68 8.95 10.71 -19.53
CA SER A 68 9.84 9.73 -20.15
C SER A 68 11.10 9.44 -19.32
N VAL A 69 11.45 10.30 -18.36
CA VAL A 69 12.56 10.05 -17.41
C VAL A 69 12.21 8.87 -16.48
N PHE A 70 10.93 8.68 -16.20
CA PHE A 70 10.44 7.62 -15.33
C PHE A 70 10.24 6.32 -16.10
N VAL A 71 11.13 5.34 -15.90
CA VAL A 71 11.02 4.02 -16.52
C VAL A 71 9.70 3.36 -16.13
N GLY A 72 8.92 2.96 -17.14
CA GLY A 72 7.56 2.45 -16.96
C GLY A 72 6.47 3.53 -16.99
N GLY A 73 6.83 4.79 -16.79
CA GLY A 73 5.91 5.93 -16.79
C GLY A 73 5.37 6.28 -15.40
N LEU A 74 4.54 7.33 -15.35
CA LEU A 74 3.98 7.86 -14.11
C LEU A 74 3.09 6.84 -13.40
N GLY A 75 3.18 6.82 -12.07
CA GLY A 75 2.35 5.99 -11.19
C GLY A 75 2.66 4.49 -11.25
N GLN A 76 3.62 4.07 -12.07
CA GLN A 76 4.01 2.67 -12.26
C GLN A 76 5.00 2.20 -11.19
N LEU A 77 4.94 0.90 -10.89
CA LEU A 77 5.80 0.27 -9.89
C LEU A 77 7.25 0.23 -10.37
N THR A 78 8.21 0.62 -9.52
CA THR A 78 9.63 0.57 -9.88
C THR A 78 10.19 -0.84 -9.69
N LYS A 79 11.40 -1.10 -10.22
CA LYS A 79 12.15 -2.33 -9.95
C LYS A 79 12.43 -2.52 -8.46
N ASN A 80 12.66 -1.42 -7.73
CA ASN A 80 12.80 -1.46 -6.28
C ASN A 80 11.47 -1.83 -5.60
N GLY A 81 10.34 -1.30 -6.08
CA GLY A 81 9.01 -1.67 -5.60
C GLY A 81 8.73 -3.17 -5.78
N VAL A 82 9.07 -3.73 -6.93
CA VAL A 82 9.01 -5.19 -7.17
C VAL A 82 9.87 -5.94 -6.14
N LYS A 83 11.13 -5.52 -5.94
CA LYS A 83 12.05 -6.13 -4.97
C LYS A 83 11.52 -6.06 -3.53
N GLN A 84 10.93 -4.93 -3.13
CA GLN A 84 10.34 -4.73 -1.81
C GLN A 84 9.23 -5.75 -1.55
N LEU A 85 8.30 -5.92 -2.50
CA LEU A 85 7.16 -6.82 -2.31
C LEU A 85 7.58 -8.29 -2.39
N HIS A 86 8.51 -8.64 -3.29
CA HIS A 86 9.09 -9.97 -3.31
C HIS A 86 9.77 -10.30 -1.96
N THR A 87 10.52 -9.35 -1.40
CA THR A 87 11.18 -9.54 -0.09
C THR A 87 10.15 -9.70 1.03
N LEU A 88 9.06 -8.92 1.01
CA LEU A 88 7.95 -9.08 1.94
C LEU A 88 7.31 -10.48 1.82
N GLY A 89 7.12 -10.97 0.60
CA GLY A 89 6.66 -12.33 0.32
C GLY A 89 7.58 -13.41 0.91
N ARG A 90 8.91 -13.26 0.74
CA ARG A 90 9.89 -14.16 1.35
C ARG A 90 9.81 -14.19 2.88
N ASN A 91 9.62 -13.03 3.51
CA ASN A 91 9.43 -12.96 4.96
C ASN A 91 8.17 -13.72 5.40
N PHE A 92 7.08 -13.61 4.63
CA PHE A 92 5.85 -14.37 4.87
C PHE A 92 6.05 -15.87 4.64
N GLN A 93 6.84 -16.26 3.64
CA GLN A 93 7.18 -17.67 3.43
C GLN A 93 7.94 -18.23 4.64
N THR A 94 8.97 -17.53 5.12
CA THR A 94 9.71 -17.95 6.30
C THR A 94 8.80 -18.09 7.52
N LYS A 95 7.92 -17.12 7.76
CA LYS A 95 7.02 -17.16 8.91
C LYS A 95 5.92 -18.22 8.77
N TYR A 96 5.10 -18.14 7.73
CA TYR A 96 3.85 -18.89 7.63
C TYR A 96 3.99 -20.25 6.93
N VAL A 97 4.97 -20.42 6.04
CA VAL A 97 5.20 -21.71 5.37
C VAL A 97 6.27 -22.52 6.09
N GLN A 98 7.41 -21.90 6.44
CA GLN A 98 8.57 -22.63 6.94
C GLN A 98 8.54 -22.84 8.46
N ASN A 99 8.31 -21.78 9.24
CA ASN A 99 8.40 -21.84 10.70
C ASN A 99 7.09 -22.34 11.32
N LEU A 100 5.97 -21.73 10.96
CA LEU A 100 4.66 -22.07 11.54
C LEU A 100 3.97 -23.25 10.87
N LYS A 101 4.42 -23.64 9.65
CA LYS A 101 3.73 -24.64 8.81
C LYS A 101 2.23 -24.39 8.69
N PHE A 102 1.84 -23.10 8.67
CA PHE A 102 0.45 -22.66 8.65
C PHE A 102 -0.14 -22.76 7.24
N LEU A 103 0.66 -22.45 6.22
CA LEU A 103 0.28 -22.56 4.81
C LEU A 103 0.91 -23.80 4.17
N ASN A 104 0.14 -24.51 3.36
CA ASN A 104 0.60 -25.57 2.49
C ASN A 104 0.82 -25.04 1.06
N PRO A 105 2.07 -24.94 0.58
CA PRO A 105 2.37 -24.47 -0.77
C PRO A 105 1.68 -25.27 -1.89
N ASP A 106 1.45 -26.57 -1.66
CA ASP A 106 0.84 -27.46 -2.64
C ASP A 106 -0.68 -27.31 -2.75
N ASN A 107 -1.32 -26.59 -1.82
CA ASN A 107 -2.78 -26.43 -1.75
C ASN A 107 -3.21 -24.95 -1.65
N ILE A 108 -2.34 -24.04 -2.10
CA ILE A 108 -2.46 -22.61 -1.82
C ILE A 108 -3.75 -21.97 -2.31
N ASN A 109 -4.31 -22.47 -3.42
CA ASN A 109 -5.54 -21.95 -4.02
C ASN A 109 -6.78 -22.14 -3.13
N SER A 110 -6.74 -23.08 -2.18
CA SER A 110 -7.83 -23.26 -1.20
C SER A 110 -7.55 -22.59 0.14
N GLU A 111 -6.33 -22.09 0.35
CA GLU A 111 -5.87 -21.51 1.61
C GLU A 111 -5.72 -20.00 1.56
N ILE A 112 -5.50 -19.44 0.36
CA ILE A 112 -5.31 -18.00 0.15
C ILE A 112 -6.41 -17.44 -0.74
N TYR A 113 -6.98 -16.33 -0.28
CA TYR A 113 -7.74 -15.41 -1.10
C TYR A 113 -6.94 -14.12 -1.26
N ALA A 114 -6.67 -13.70 -2.49
CA ALA A 114 -5.94 -12.48 -2.79
C ALA A 114 -6.83 -11.47 -3.51
N ARG A 115 -6.85 -10.22 -3.01
CA ARG A 115 -7.56 -9.10 -3.61
C ARG A 115 -6.66 -7.88 -3.72
N SER A 116 -6.66 -7.24 -4.86
CA SER A 116 -5.97 -5.97 -5.12
C SER A 116 -6.96 -4.90 -5.56
N THR A 117 -6.55 -3.64 -5.42
CA THR A 117 -7.12 -2.54 -6.19
C THR A 117 -6.68 -2.65 -7.65
N ASP A 118 -7.43 -2.00 -8.55
CA ASP A 118 -7.21 -2.04 -10.00
C ASP A 118 -6.14 -1.13 -10.65
N PRO A 119 -5.22 -0.44 -9.93
CA PRO A 119 -4.06 0.17 -10.57
C PRO A 119 -2.97 -0.88 -10.84
N ASP A 120 -2.28 -0.77 -11.99
CA ASP A 120 -1.16 -1.67 -12.37
C ASP A 120 -0.15 -1.87 -11.24
N ARG A 121 0.25 -0.78 -10.56
CA ARG A 121 1.20 -0.85 -9.44
C ARG A 121 0.75 -1.75 -8.29
N ALA A 122 -0.56 -1.84 -8.04
CA ALA A 122 -1.12 -2.65 -6.96
C ALA A 122 -1.17 -4.12 -7.39
N LEU A 123 -1.64 -4.39 -8.61
CA LEU A 123 -1.66 -5.74 -9.19
C LEU A 123 -0.24 -6.32 -9.30
N ILE A 124 0.72 -5.56 -9.83
CA ILE A 124 2.12 -5.98 -9.93
C ILE A 124 2.75 -6.14 -8.54
N SER A 125 2.38 -5.31 -7.56
CA SER A 125 2.82 -5.48 -6.17
C SER A 125 2.32 -6.81 -5.58
N ALA A 126 1.05 -7.16 -5.80
CA ALA A 126 0.49 -8.43 -5.36
C ALA A 126 1.18 -9.63 -6.04
N MET A 127 1.38 -9.56 -7.36
CA MET A 127 2.14 -10.59 -8.10
C MET A 127 3.57 -10.74 -7.57
N SER A 128 4.25 -9.62 -7.32
CA SER A 128 5.61 -9.61 -6.78
C SER A 128 5.67 -10.23 -5.38
N PHE A 129 4.70 -9.92 -4.52
CA PHE A 129 4.56 -10.55 -3.20
C PHE A 129 4.41 -12.07 -3.30
N PHE A 130 3.48 -12.56 -4.12
CA PHE A 130 3.26 -14.01 -4.27
C PHE A 130 4.45 -14.73 -4.90
N SER A 131 5.18 -14.07 -5.80
CA SER A 131 6.42 -14.63 -6.36
C SER A 131 7.49 -14.88 -5.28
N GLY A 132 7.50 -14.09 -4.22
CA GLY A 132 8.35 -14.31 -3.04
C GLY A 132 7.76 -15.31 -2.05
N LEU A 133 6.44 -15.29 -1.84
CA LEU A 133 5.77 -16.20 -0.90
C LEU A 133 5.83 -17.67 -1.35
N LEU A 134 5.67 -17.91 -2.65
CA LEU A 134 5.46 -19.24 -3.23
C LEU A 134 6.53 -19.56 -4.26
N THR A 135 7.80 -19.48 -3.86
CA THR A 135 8.91 -19.92 -4.72
C THR A 135 8.79 -21.40 -5.07
N ASN A 136 9.42 -21.82 -6.17
CA ASN A 136 9.41 -23.20 -6.70
C ASN A 136 10.08 -24.27 -5.80
N ASP A 137 10.16 -24.03 -4.49
CA ASP A 137 10.58 -25.03 -3.52
C ASP A 137 9.48 -26.08 -3.29
N SER A 138 8.25 -25.84 -3.80
CA SER A 138 7.14 -26.79 -3.81
C SER A 138 7.19 -27.72 -5.03
N THR A 139 7.02 -29.03 -4.83
CA THR A 139 7.18 -30.06 -5.86
C THR A 139 6.13 -30.04 -6.97
N ASN A 140 5.05 -29.27 -6.82
CA ASN A 140 3.87 -29.35 -7.68
C ASN A 140 3.77 -28.28 -8.77
N ASN A 141 4.67 -27.29 -8.80
CA ASN A 141 4.66 -26.30 -9.86
C ASN A 141 5.30 -26.87 -11.14
N PRO A 142 4.75 -26.54 -12.34
CA PRO A 142 5.40 -26.88 -13.58
C PRO A 142 6.84 -26.33 -13.62
N PRO A 143 7.84 -27.08 -14.13
CA PRO A 143 9.26 -26.75 -14.00
C PRO A 143 9.67 -25.42 -14.67
N PHE A 144 8.85 -24.89 -15.57
CA PHE A 144 9.08 -23.60 -16.22
C PHE A 144 8.63 -22.39 -15.39
N PHE A 145 7.80 -22.59 -14.36
CA PHE A 145 7.43 -21.55 -13.42
C PHE A 145 8.39 -21.53 -12.24
N LYS A 146 8.99 -20.35 -11.95
CA LYS A 146 9.87 -20.15 -10.79
C LYS A 146 9.12 -19.90 -9.47
N PHE A 147 7.80 -19.76 -9.54
CA PHE A 147 6.90 -19.54 -8.42
C PHE A 147 5.48 -20.01 -8.78
N ALA A 148 4.66 -20.32 -7.77
CA ALA A 148 3.28 -20.74 -7.99
C ALA A 148 2.42 -19.55 -8.46
N PRO A 149 1.61 -19.69 -9.53
CA PRO A 149 0.65 -18.67 -9.90
C PRO A 149 -0.46 -18.57 -8.84
N VAL A 150 -0.84 -17.35 -8.47
CA VAL A 150 -1.94 -17.08 -7.52
C VAL A 150 -2.98 -16.20 -8.20
N PRO A 151 -4.26 -16.59 -8.17
CA PRO A 151 -5.34 -15.73 -8.64
C PRO A 151 -5.43 -14.46 -7.77
N ILE A 152 -5.37 -13.29 -8.40
CA ILE A 152 -5.54 -11.99 -7.75
C ILE A 152 -6.83 -11.38 -8.26
N HIS A 153 -7.80 -11.20 -7.38
CA HIS A 153 -9.08 -10.60 -7.72
C HIS A 153 -8.99 -9.08 -7.64
N SER A 154 -9.61 -8.39 -8.60
CA SER A 154 -9.71 -6.93 -8.65
C SER A 154 -11.12 -6.52 -9.05
N GLN A 155 -11.49 -5.28 -8.74
CA GLN A 155 -12.72 -4.64 -9.18
C GLN A 155 -12.40 -3.24 -9.66
N ALA A 156 -13.12 -2.78 -10.69
CA ALA A 156 -12.95 -1.43 -11.21
C ALA A 156 -13.14 -0.40 -10.09
N PRO A 157 -12.39 0.72 -10.08
CA PRO A 157 -12.43 1.68 -8.98
C PRO A 157 -13.82 2.25 -8.66
N ALA A 158 -14.68 2.38 -9.67
CA ALA A 158 -16.06 2.86 -9.53
C ALA A 158 -16.96 1.85 -8.80
N ASP A 159 -16.62 0.56 -8.85
CA ASP A 159 -17.40 -0.55 -8.31
C ASP A 159 -16.77 -1.14 -7.04
N ASP A 160 -15.67 -0.57 -6.55
CA ASP A 160 -14.93 -1.06 -5.39
C ASP A 160 -15.15 -0.20 -4.12
N PRO A 161 -16.22 -0.45 -3.35
CA PRO A 161 -16.50 0.27 -2.11
C PRO A 161 -15.55 -0.10 -0.96
N LEU A 162 -14.73 -1.15 -1.12
CA LEU A 162 -13.87 -1.67 -0.05
C LEU A 162 -12.49 -1.01 -0.06
N GLN A 163 -11.90 -0.80 -1.23
CA GLN A 163 -10.51 -0.36 -1.34
C GLN A 163 -10.34 0.99 -2.07
N PHE A 164 -11.39 1.56 -2.65
CA PHE A 164 -11.34 2.88 -3.28
C PHE A 164 -12.18 3.93 -2.55
N LEU A 165 -11.48 4.92 -1.98
CA LEU A 165 -12.11 6.09 -1.35
C LEU A 165 -12.84 6.99 -2.36
N THR A 166 -12.62 6.81 -3.66
CA THR A 166 -13.31 7.53 -4.74
C THR A 166 -14.70 6.98 -5.03
N PHE A 167 -15.08 5.83 -4.46
CA PHE A 167 -16.42 5.28 -4.57
C PHE A 167 -17.48 6.31 -4.14
N GLU A 168 -18.54 6.46 -4.95
CA GLU A 168 -19.57 7.46 -4.71
C GLU A 168 -20.38 7.12 -3.46
N CYS A 169 -20.30 8.01 -2.47
CA CYS A 169 -20.98 7.85 -1.19
C CYS A 169 -21.36 9.22 -0.65
N GLN A 170 -22.66 9.54 -0.69
CA GLN A 170 -23.17 10.82 -0.23
C GLN A 170 -22.79 11.09 1.23
N ARG A 171 -22.80 10.06 2.08
CA ARG A 171 -22.42 10.19 3.49
C ARG A 171 -20.94 10.49 3.67
N LYS A 172 -20.06 9.90 2.86
CA LYS A 172 -18.63 10.20 2.85
C LYS A 172 -18.39 11.69 2.58
N ASN A 173 -19.08 12.25 1.58
CA ASN A 173 -18.94 13.67 1.22
C ASN A 173 -19.42 14.57 2.37
N GLN A 174 -20.57 14.27 3.00
CA GLN A 174 -21.02 15.01 4.18
C GLN A 174 -20.04 14.96 5.36
N LEU A 175 -19.44 13.79 5.62
CA LEU A 175 -18.45 13.63 6.69
C LEU A 175 -17.17 14.39 6.36
N TRP A 176 -16.74 14.35 5.10
CA TRP A 176 -15.60 15.13 4.60
C TRP A 176 -15.83 16.63 4.84
N ASP A 177 -17.02 17.15 4.52
CA ASP A 177 -17.39 18.55 4.74
C ASP A 177 -17.43 18.93 6.23
N ILE A 178 -17.84 18.02 7.10
CA ILE A 178 -17.82 18.25 8.56
C ILE A 178 -16.38 18.33 9.06
N VAL A 179 -15.52 17.40 8.62
CA VAL A 179 -14.10 17.40 8.99
C VAL A 179 -13.39 18.65 8.45
N HIS A 180 -13.67 19.04 7.21
CA HIS A 180 -13.09 20.24 6.59
C HIS A 180 -13.47 21.52 7.32
N ARG A 181 -14.68 21.59 7.88
CA ARG A 181 -15.14 22.74 8.69
C ARG A 181 -14.69 22.71 10.14
N SER A 182 -14.00 21.65 10.58
CA SER A 182 -13.50 21.57 11.96
C SER A 182 -12.39 22.61 12.20
N ASN A 183 -12.32 23.13 13.44
CA ASN A 183 -11.29 24.10 13.81
C ASN A 183 -9.88 23.56 13.56
N ALA A 184 -9.63 22.27 13.79
CA ALA A 184 -8.32 21.68 13.57
C ALA A 184 -7.87 21.77 12.10
N ILE A 185 -8.76 21.46 11.16
CA ILE A 185 -8.45 21.55 9.73
C ILE A 185 -8.37 23.01 9.30
N GLN A 186 -9.28 23.88 9.74
CA GLN A 186 -9.23 25.31 9.40
C GLN A 186 -7.95 25.98 9.92
N THR A 187 -7.50 25.65 11.14
CA THR A 187 -6.21 26.11 11.66
C THR A 187 -5.03 25.60 10.83
N LEU A 188 -5.05 24.33 10.41
CA LEU A 188 -4.00 23.79 9.53
C LEU A 188 -3.95 24.52 8.19
N LEU A 189 -5.11 24.77 7.58
CA LEU A 189 -5.22 25.49 6.30
C LEU A 189 -4.65 26.91 6.43
N ASN A 190 -5.15 27.69 7.40
CA ASN A 190 -4.69 29.06 7.62
C ASN A 190 -3.18 29.13 7.96
N ASN A 191 -2.66 28.16 8.72
CA ASN A 191 -1.23 28.10 9.03
C ASN A 191 -0.37 27.70 7.82
N SER A 192 -0.98 27.19 6.75
CA SER A 192 -0.29 26.79 5.52
C SER A 192 -0.29 27.89 4.46
N ASP A 193 -1.00 29.02 4.67
CA ASP A 193 -1.14 30.09 3.68
C ASP A 193 0.22 30.65 3.22
N ALA A 194 1.12 30.96 4.16
CA ALA A 194 2.45 31.48 3.82
C ALA A 194 3.28 30.49 2.96
N LEU A 195 3.14 29.18 3.20
CA LEU A 195 3.80 28.15 2.40
C LEU A 195 3.18 28.04 1.01
N LEU A 196 1.86 28.13 0.92
CA LEU A 196 1.14 28.10 -0.34
C LEU A 196 1.47 29.32 -1.21
N ASP A 197 1.62 30.50 -0.61
CA ASP A 197 2.06 31.72 -1.29
C ASP A 197 3.49 31.59 -1.85
N GLU A 198 4.41 31.03 -1.05
CA GLU A 198 5.78 30.76 -1.48
C GLU A 198 5.82 29.77 -2.67
N PHE A 199 5.04 28.68 -2.58
CA PHE A 199 4.94 27.71 -3.67
C PHE A 199 4.28 28.32 -4.91
N ALA A 200 3.25 29.16 -4.75
CA ALA A 200 2.59 29.83 -5.86
C ALA A 200 3.56 30.77 -6.57
N GLU A 201 4.37 31.53 -5.81
CA GLU A 201 5.40 32.39 -6.37
C GLU A 201 6.50 31.59 -7.07
N TYR A 202 6.97 30.49 -6.47
CA TYR A 202 8.04 29.67 -7.03
C TYR A 202 7.61 28.98 -8.33
N PHE A 203 6.45 28.31 -8.30
CA PHE A 203 5.96 27.51 -9.42
C PHE A 203 5.18 28.31 -10.47
N LYS A 204 4.85 29.58 -10.19
CA LYS A 204 4.06 30.47 -11.06
C LYS A 204 2.67 29.90 -11.40
N VAL A 205 2.05 29.23 -10.43
CA VAL A 205 0.70 28.66 -10.54
C VAL A 205 -0.09 28.95 -9.27
N GLU A 206 -1.41 29.06 -9.38
CA GLU A 206 -2.26 29.14 -8.19
C GLU A 206 -2.16 27.84 -7.37
N MET A 207 -1.99 28.00 -6.06
CA MET A 207 -1.79 26.92 -5.11
C MET A 207 -2.97 26.80 -4.15
N ASN A 208 -3.37 25.57 -3.89
CA ASN A 208 -4.27 25.19 -2.81
C ASN A 208 -3.68 24.00 -2.04
N PHE A 209 -4.25 23.77 -0.86
CA PHE A 209 -3.77 22.73 0.05
C PHE A 209 -3.75 21.32 -0.57
N ASN A 210 -4.68 21.00 -1.48
CA ASN A 210 -4.74 19.67 -2.11
C ASN A 210 -3.55 19.42 -3.05
N GLN A 211 -2.95 20.47 -3.61
CA GLN A 211 -1.80 20.35 -4.52
C GLN A 211 -0.49 20.09 -3.78
N ILE A 212 -0.41 20.36 -2.47
CA ILE A 212 0.80 20.07 -1.66
C ILE A 212 1.16 18.58 -1.75
N SER A 213 0.16 17.69 -1.73
CA SER A 213 0.42 16.25 -1.85
C SER A 213 0.99 15.87 -3.21
N ALA A 214 0.62 16.59 -4.29
CA ALA A 214 1.16 16.33 -5.62
C ALA A 214 2.62 16.79 -5.71
N ILE A 215 2.94 17.99 -5.21
CA ILE A 215 4.32 18.50 -5.12
C ILE A 215 5.19 17.50 -4.37
N TYR A 216 4.76 17.11 -3.17
CA TYR A 216 5.54 16.21 -2.34
C TYR A 216 5.77 14.85 -3.03
N ASP A 217 4.73 14.30 -3.67
CA ASP A 217 4.85 13.02 -4.41
C ASP A 217 5.88 13.14 -5.54
N THR A 218 5.81 14.20 -6.35
CA THR A 218 6.74 14.43 -7.46
C THR A 218 8.17 14.59 -6.94
N VAL A 219 8.42 15.57 -6.08
CA VAL A 219 9.77 15.91 -5.58
C VAL A 219 10.41 14.73 -4.86
N PHE A 220 9.65 13.96 -4.07
CA PHE A 220 10.17 12.82 -3.33
C PHE A 220 10.75 11.72 -4.23
N PHE A 221 10.19 11.52 -5.44
CA PHE A 221 10.67 10.50 -6.37
C PHE A 221 11.69 11.05 -7.38
N GLU A 222 11.81 12.36 -7.53
CA GLU A 222 12.85 12.99 -8.34
C GLU A 222 14.20 13.08 -7.62
N ASP A 223 14.18 13.24 -6.30
CA ASP A 223 15.38 13.34 -5.46
C ASP A 223 16.08 11.98 -5.20
N LYS A 224 15.68 10.91 -5.88
CA LYS A 224 16.19 9.54 -5.70
C LYS A 224 17.13 9.10 -6.82
#